data_AF-A0A7Y0FHN9-F1
#
_entry.id   AF-A0A7Y0FHN9-F1
#
_cell.length_a   1.000
_cell.length_b   1.000
_cell.length_c   1.000
_cell.angle_alpha   90.00
_cell.angle_beta   90.00
_cell.angle_gamma   90.00
#
_symmetry.space_group_name_H-M   'P 1'
#
loop_
_entity.id
_entity.type
_entity.pdbx_description
1 polymer ?
#
loop_
_entity_poly.entity_id
_entity_poly.type
_entity_poly.pdbx_seq_one_letter_code
_entity_poly.pdbx_strand_id
1 'polypeptide(L)'
;MNKIIFLIVMSILIYGPGTAKACTIFSCSRGGEVYAAANEDDTTPFNRIWYNPATKARYASVCFGAPDMQIASAMNEHGLFFDYAAANYDLSKLNLTNPYKGDIMWEVLGKCKNVKEALVILKKYDYISQSQVLLADKEGNSVLINPKGIIEKKGDFQINSNCNMINGKLACRRPEIANEMLSESKENNINFLKTILDKTHQEGELNTLYSTICDLKKGIIYVYLFHDYNTVYKIDLKAELKKGYRIENLADHFPPSFAYESFSKNHALYLKESIFQEMKDKGMESIIDRYIEESRTSPSKNKNLDPALLEVALQLIKYSWNEHNNGSMWDYWFSKPLGYEIKQYKDPKIDAAQRILTYLSAQNNPDSKMQNFLYEILGFINLVQGNNNLARDLYEKAIHNPEQTYNVTLVRGKEILKRMNDLKQ
;
A
#
# COMPACT_ATOMS: atom_id res chain seq x y z
N MET A 1 1.80 -39.08 -8.42
CA MET A 1 1.41 -38.29 -7.22
C MET A 1 2.12 -36.95 -7.29
N ASN A 2 1.56 -35.95 -7.97
CA ASN A 2 2.15 -34.61 -8.11
C ASN A 2 1.06 -33.65 -8.62
N LYS A 3 0.09 -33.31 -7.77
CA LYS A 3 -0.97 -32.33 -8.09
C LYS A 3 -1.23 -31.30 -6.98
N ILE A 4 -0.34 -31.18 -5.98
CA ILE A 4 -0.49 -30.25 -4.84
C ILE A 4 0.71 -29.28 -4.75
N ILE A 5 1.17 -28.76 -5.90
CA ILE A 5 2.14 -27.63 -5.95
C ILE A 5 1.50 -26.40 -6.62
N PHE A 6 0.23 -26.48 -7.02
CA PHE A 6 -0.37 -25.50 -7.94
C PHE A 6 -1.21 -24.39 -7.28
N LEU A 7 -0.98 -24.02 -6.02
CA LEU A 7 -1.88 -23.09 -5.32
C LEU A 7 -1.23 -21.94 -4.54
N ILE A 8 0.07 -21.68 -4.68
CA ILE A 8 0.74 -20.63 -3.87
C ILE A 8 1.48 -19.55 -4.69
N VAL A 9 1.52 -19.66 -6.03
CA VAL A 9 2.07 -18.58 -6.91
C VAL A 9 1.01 -17.97 -7.85
N MET A 10 -0.25 -18.43 -7.75
CA MET A 10 -1.36 -18.01 -8.59
C MET A 10 -2.47 -17.30 -7.80
N SER A 11 -2.11 -16.47 -6.82
CA SER A 11 -3.02 -15.46 -6.24
C SER A 11 -2.83 -14.08 -6.89
N ILE A 12 -2.17 -14.03 -8.05
CA ILE A 12 -2.19 -12.89 -8.96
C ILE A 12 -3.00 -13.33 -10.20
N LEU A 13 -4.24 -12.84 -10.30
CA LEU A 13 -5.17 -12.95 -11.45
C LEU A 13 -5.99 -14.26 -11.60
N ILE A 14 -6.77 -14.62 -10.58
CA ILE A 14 -8.11 -15.22 -10.81
C ILE A 14 -9.12 -14.34 -10.08
N TYR A 15 -9.66 -13.35 -10.80
CA TYR A 15 -10.93 -12.71 -10.41
C TYR A 15 -12.04 -13.77 -10.56
N GLY A 16 -12.31 -14.52 -9.50
CA GLY A 16 -13.69 -14.92 -9.24
C GLY A 16 -14.55 -13.67 -9.03
N PRO A 17 -15.89 -13.76 -9.03
CA PRO A 17 -16.71 -12.68 -8.50
C PRO A 17 -16.32 -12.47 -7.03
N GLY A 18 -15.37 -11.56 -6.81
CA GLY A 18 -14.70 -11.37 -5.55
C GLY A 18 -15.71 -10.89 -4.51
N THR A 19 -15.66 -11.53 -3.34
CA THR A 19 -16.25 -10.98 -2.13
C THR A 19 -15.79 -9.53 -1.97
N ALA A 20 -16.77 -8.66 -1.77
CA ALA A 20 -16.67 -7.22 -1.96
C ALA A 20 -15.62 -6.58 -1.03
N LYS A 21 -14.85 -5.61 -1.53
CA LYS A 21 -14.11 -4.64 -0.71
C LYS A 21 -15.00 -3.43 -0.48
N ALA A 22 -15.11 -2.93 0.74
CA ALA A 22 -16.10 -1.92 1.02
C ALA A 22 -15.71 -0.85 2.07
N CYS A 23 -14.52 -0.24 2.07
CA CYS A 23 -14.23 0.92 2.92
C CYS A 23 -15.37 1.98 3.03
N THR A 24 -15.58 2.52 4.24
CA THR A 24 -16.48 3.66 4.49
C THR A 24 -15.66 4.85 4.94
N ILE A 25 -15.65 5.93 4.15
CA ILE A 25 -14.83 7.13 4.39
C ILE A 25 -15.74 8.35 4.38
N PHE A 26 -15.54 9.29 5.29
CA PHE A 26 -16.29 10.54 5.30
C PHE A 26 -15.49 11.70 5.86
N SER A 27 -15.76 12.90 5.35
CA SER A 27 -15.26 14.16 5.92
C SER A 27 -16.41 15.01 6.42
N CYS A 28 -16.20 15.72 7.52
CA CYS A 28 -17.21 16.57 8.16
C CYS A 28 -16.58 17.86 8.70
N SER A 29 -17.16 19.01 8.32
CA SER A 29 -16.73 20.35 8.71
C SER A 29 -17.91 21.12 9.31
N ARG A 30 -18.01 21.17 10.65
CA ARG A 30 -19.11 21.83 11.39
C ARG A 30 -18.64 22.34 12.74
N GLY A 31 -19.28 23.41 13.21
CA GLY A 31 -18.99 23.96 14.55
C GLY A 31 -17.55 24.42 14.74
N GLY A 32 -16.86 24.77 13.65
CA GLY A 32 -15.43 25.13 13.68
C GLY A 32 -14.48 23.93 13.69
N GLU A 33 -14.96 22.70 13.81
CA GLU A 33 -14.13 21.49 13.74
C GLU A 33 -14.14 20.89 12.34
N VAL A 34 -13.04 20.23 11.95
CA VAL A 34 -12.89 19.59 10.64
C VAL A 34 -12.20 18.25 10.80
N TYR A 35 -12.92 17.18 10.44
CA TYR A 35 -12.45 15.81 10.56
C TYR A 35 -12.61 15.06 9.24
N ALA A 36 -11.74 14.07 9.03
CA ALA A 36 -11.98 12.95 8.14
C ALA A 36 -11.94 11.65 8.94
N ALA A 37 -12.71 10.65 8.55
CA ALA A 37 -12.77 9.38 9.24
C ALA A 37 -12.97 8.24 8.24
N ALA A 38 -12.40 7.08 8.52
CA ALA A 38 -12.42 5.94 7.62
C ALA A 38 -12.41 4.60 8.36
N ASN A 39 -13.12 3.62 7.81
CA ASN A 39 -12.94 2.20 8.06
C ASN A 39 -12.16 1.61 6.87
N GLU A 40 -10.98 1.05 7.13
CA GLU A 40 -10.17 0.36 6.12
C GLU A 40 -10.52 -1.13 6.11
N ASP A 41 -11.11 -1.59 5.01
CA ASP A 41 -11.63 -2.94 4.88
C ASP A 41 -10.81 -3.79 3.90
N ASP A 42 -10.09 -4.80 4.40
CA ASP A 42 -9.29 -5.72 3.57
C ASP A 42 -9.25 -7.13 4.21
N THR A 43 -8.62 -8.08 3.52
CA THR A 43 -8.36 -9.45 3.99
C THR A 43 -6.92 -9.63 4.46
N THR A 44 -6.04 -8.66 4.21
CA THR A 44 -4.61 -8.76 4.48
C THR A 44 -4.24 -8.04 5.78
N PRO A 45 -3.84 -8.75 6.86
CA PRO A 45 -3.41 -8.12 8.10
C PRO A 45 -2.08 -7.37 7.93
N PHE A 46 -1.50 -6.96 9.06
CA PHE A 46 -0.14 -6.39 9.15
C PHE A 46 0.00 -5.03 8.47
N ASN A 47 -1.03 -4.18 8.56
CA ASN A 47 -0.95 -2.81 8.02
C ASN A 47 0.27 -2.06 8.55
N ARG A 48 0.87 -1.24 7.69
CA ARG A 48 2.02 -0.42 8.03
C ARG A 48 1.60 1.03 8.25
N ILE A 49 2.30 1.66 9.17
CA ILE A 49 2.35 3.12 9.30
C ILE A 49 3.74 3.54 8.88
N TRP A 50 3.87 4.57 8.05
CA TRP A 50 5.19 5.17 7.81
C TRP A 50 5.13 6.68 7.89
N TYR A 51 6.20 7.22 8.48
CA TYR A 51 6.34 8.63 8.83
C TYR A 51 7.41 9.21 7.95
N ASN A 52 7.06 10.25 7.20
CA ASN A 52 7.90 10.87 6.20
C ASN A 52 8.21 12.30 6.66
N PRO A 53 9.43 12.60 7.15
CA PRO A 53 9.84 13.96 7.45
C PRO A 53 9.78 14.86 6.20
N ALA A 54 9.64 16.17 6.42
CA ALA A 54 9.67 17.13 5.34
C ALA A 54 11.04 17.12 4.66
N THR A 55 11.02 17.33 3.35
CA THR A 55 12.23 17.53 2.53
C THR A 55 12.12 18.86 1.80
N LYS A 56 13.19 19.28 1.12
CA LYS A 56 13.14 20.46 0.25
C LYS A 56 12.08 20.35 -0.85
N ALA A 57 11.72 19.13 -1.25
CA ALA A 57 10.83 18.87 -2.36
C ALA A 57 9.39 18.53 -1.94
N ARG A 58 9.17 18.16 -0.66
CA ARG A 58 7.91 17.53 -0.21
C ARG A 58 7.60 17.86 1.24
N TYR A 59 6.32 18.10 1.53
CA TYR A 59 5.79 18.21 2.90
C TYR A 59 5.89 16.89 3.66
N ALA A 60 6.01 17.01 4.97
CA ALA A 60 6.00 15.86 5.87
C ALA A 60 4.62 15.20 5.90
N SER A 61 4.56 13.88 6.08
CA SER A 61 3.31 13.13 6.09
C SER A 61 3.37 11.84 6.89
N VAL A 62 2.20 11.39 7.34
CA VAL A 62 1.99 10.05 7.87
C VAL A 62 1.07 9.31 6.92
N CYS A 63 1.46 8.08 6.60
CA CYS A 63 0.77 7.23 5.65
C CYS A 63 0.41 5.88 6.29
N PHE A 64 -0.70 5.31 5.84
CA PHE A 64 -1.16 3.98 6.18
C PHE A 64 -1.29 3.14 4.91
N GLY A 65 -1.09 1.83 5.03
CA GLY A 65 -1.21 0.93 3.90
C GLY A 65 -1.06 -0.54 4.26
N ALA A 66 -1.27 -1.39 3.27
CA ALA A 66 -1.00 -2.82 3.37
C ALA A 66 0.52 -3.09 3.43
N PRO A 67 0.95 -4.32 3.79
CA PRO A 67 2.37 -4.69 3.82
C PRO A 67 3.12 -4.43 2.51
N ASP A 68 2.43 -4.41 1.37
CA ASP A 68 3.04 -4.16 0.07
C ASP A 68 3.51 -2.71 -0.15
N MET A 69 3.33 -1.82 0.84
CA MET A 69 3.69 -0.40 0.83
C MET A 69 2.92 0.42 -0.21
N GLN A 70 1.75 -0.06 -0.66
CA GLN A 70 0.78 0.82 -1.33
C GLN A 70 0.11 1.72 -0.30
N ILE A 71 -0.04 3.00 -0.66
CA ILE A 71 -0.68 3.99 0.21
C ILE A 71 -2.20 3.78 0.15
N ALA A 72 -2.81 3.43 1.27
CA ALA A 72 -4.27 3.35 1.42
C ALA A 72 -4.82 4.72 1.82
N SER A 73 -4.20 5.36 2.81
CA SER A 73 -4.58 6.70 3.26
C SER A 73 -3.38 7.46 3.82
N ALA A 74 -3.48 8.78 3.85
CA ALA A 74 -2.41 9.63 4.36
C ALA A 74 -2.91 11.00 4.81
N MET A 75 -2.16 11.63 5.71
CA MET A 75 -2.32 13.04 6.08
C MET A 75 -0.95 13.73 6.13
N ASN A 76 -0.85 14.92 5.53
CA ASN A 76 0.36 15.74 5.61
C ASN A 76 0.34 16.72 6.80
N GLU A 77 1.48 17.33 7.09
CA GLU A 77 1.66 18.30 8.19
C GLU A 77 0.76 19.55 8.10
N HIS A 78 0.11 19.77 6.96
CA HIS A 78 -0.83 20.88 6.75
C HIS A 78 -2.29 20.49 6.93
N GLY A 79 -2.58 19.23 7.24
CA GLY A 79 -3.94 18.72 7.41
C GLY A 79 -4.64 18.38 6.11
N LEU A 80 -3.90 18.18 5.00
CA LEU A 80 -4.44 17.61 3.77
C LEU A 80 -4.45 16.09 3.90
N PHE A 81 -5.64 15.50 3.85
CA PHE A 81 -5.91 14.08 4.01
C PHE A 81 -6.45 13.49 2.72
N PHE A 82 -6.04 12.27 2.38
CA PHE A 82 -6.75 11.45 1.41
C PHE A 82 -6.92 10.00 1.86
N ASP A 83 -7.92 9.34 1.29
CA ASP A 83 -8.17 7.92 1.46
C ASP A 83 -8.84 7.31 0.22
N TYR A 84 -8.39 6.13 -0.18
CA TYR A 84 -8.87 5.39 -1.35
C TYR A 84 -9.98 4.40 -0.98
N ALA A 85 -11.11 4.45 -1.71
CA ALA A 85 -12.09 3.38 -1.76
C ALA A 85 -11.95 2.60 -3.07
N ALA A 86 -11.80 1.28 -3.00
CA ALA A 86 -11.70 0.44 -4.19
C ALA A 86 -13.01 0.46 -4.99
N ALA A 87 -12.99 0.93 -6.24
CA ALA A 87 -14.17 0.95 -7.09
C ALA A 87 -13.99 0.01 -8.29
N ASN A 88 -15.02 -0.10 -9.14
CA ASN A 88 -15.00 -0.98 -10.32
C ASN A 88 -15.15 -0.15 -11.61
N TYR A 89 -14.28 0.85 -11.80
CA TYR A 89 -14.26 1.63 -13.03
C TYR A 89 -13.60 0.82 -14.17
N ASP A 90 -14.31 0.73 -15.30
CA ASP A 90 -13.76 0.20 -16.54
C ASP A 90 -13.01 1.31 -17.29
N LEU A 91 -11.69 1.36 -17.09
CA LEU A 91 -10.82 2.39 -17.67
C LEU A 91 -10.77 2.31 -19.20
N SER A 92 -11.05 1.13 -19.80
CA SER A 92 -11.02 0.96 -21.26
C SER A 92 -12.13 1.72 -21.98
N LYS A 93 -13.18 2.13 -21.25
CA LYS A 93 -14.31 2.91 -21.75
C LYS A 93 -14.13 4.42 -21.59
N LEU A 94 -13.00 4.86 -21.05
CA LEU A 94 -12.73 6.27 -20.76
C LEU A 94 -11.62 6.79 -21.67
N ASN A 95 -11.75 8.03 -22.12
CA ASN A 95 -10.72 8.70 -22.93
C ASN A 95 -9.67 9.35 -22.02
N LEU A 96 -8.81 8.53 -21.40
CA LEU A 96 -7.75 8.97 -20.49
C LEU A 96 -6.42 9.02 -21.26
N THR A 97 -5.98 10.22 -21.63
CA THR A 97 -4.84 10.45 -22.55
C THR A 97 -3.65 11.13 -21.90
N ASN A 98 -3.85 11.76 -20.73
CA ASN A 98 -2.81 12.48 -20.01
C ASN A 98 -2.67 12.00 -18.54
N PRO A 99 -2.31 10.72 -18.31
CA PRO A 99 -2.07 10.22 -16.97
C PRO A 99 -0.83 10.83 -16.33
N TYR A 100 -0.87 11.02 -15.01
CA TYR A 100 0.35 11.29 -14.25
C TYR A 100 1.30 10.08 -14.30
N LYS A 101 2.61 10.33 -14.35
CA LYS A 101 3.63 9.29 -14.58
C LYS A 101 3.90 8.37 -13.37
N GLY A 102 3.35 8.69 -12.20
CA GLY A 102 3.42 7.91 -10.97
C GLY A 102 2.08 7.92 -10.25
N ASP A 103 2.10 7.94 -8.92
CA ASP A 103 0.90 8.20 -8.13
C ASP A 103 0.63 9.70 -7.97
N ILE A 104 -0.49 10.15 -8.51
CA ILE A 104 -0.90 11.55 -8.44
C ILE A 104 -1.29 11.99 -7.03
N MET A 105 -1.83 11.10 -6.19
CA MET A 105 -2.20 11.48 -4.82
C MET A 105 -0.96 11.62 -3.95
N TRP A 106 0.06 10.79 -4.19
CA TRP A 106 1.37 11.01 -3.61
C TRP A 106 1.91 12.40 -3.98
N GLU A 107 1.87 12.80 -5.26
CA GLU A 107 2.29 14.15 -5.67
C GLU A 107 1.50 15.27 -4.97
N VAL A 108 0.17 15.14 -4.90
CA VAL A 108 -0.71 16.09 -4.21
C VAL A 108 -0.35 16.22 -2.73
N LEU A 109 -0.19 15.10 -2.02
CA LEU A 109 0.12 15.08 -0.60
C LEU A 109 1.46 15.78 -0.29
N GLY A 110 2.45 15.59 -1.15
CA GLY A 110 3.78 16.16 -0.98
C GLY A 110 3.88 17.65 -1.34
N LYS A 111 2.96 18.20 -2.15
CA LYS A 111 3.11 19.55 -2.72
C LYS A 111 1.99 20.52 -2.39
N CYS A 112 0.87 20.03 -1.86
CA CYS A 112 -0.31 20.85 -1.58
C CYS A 112 -0.60 20.94 -0.07
N LYS A 113 -1.01 22.12 0.37
CA LYS A 113 -1.44 22.38 1.76
C LYS A 113 -2.93 22.15 1.97
N ASN A 114 -3.72 22.30 0.92
CA ASN A 114 -5.19 22.26 0.95
C ASN A 114 -5.76 21.74 -0.39
N VAL A 115 -7.07 21.51 -0.41
CA VAL A 115 -7.82 21.03 -1.58
C VAL A 115 -7.72 22.00 -2.75
N LYS A 116 -7.70 23.31 -2.47
CA LYS A 116 -7.59 24.33 -3.54
C LYS A 116 -6.29 24.20 -4.32
N GLU A 117 -5.16 24.04 -3.65
CA GLU A 117 -3.86 23.77 -4.28
C GLU A 117 -3.88 22.41 -5.01
N ALA A 118 -4.45 21.38 -4.38
CA ALA A 118 -4.56 20.05 -4.98
C ALA A 118 -5.34 20.05 -6.30
N LEU A 119 -6.45 20.80 -6.38
CA LEU A 119 -7.26 20.92 -7.59
C LEU A 119 -6.50 21.50 -8.78
N VAL A 120 -5.44 22.30 -8.55
CA VAL A 120 -4.57 22.80 -9.63
C VAL A 120 -3.80 21.65 -10.28
N ILE A 121 -3.31 20.69 -9.49
CA ILE A 121 -2.61 19.51 -9.99
C ILE A 121 -3.61 18.51 -10.60
N LEU A 122 -4.69 18.21 -9.87
CA LEU A 122 -5.66 17.18 -10.26
C LEU A 122 -6.40 17.51 -11.56
N LYS A 123 -6.65 18.80 -11.85
CA LYS A 123 -7.27 19.22 -13.12
C LYS A 123 -6.34 19.12 -14.33
N LYS A 124 -5.04 18.93 -14.12
CA LYS A 124 -4.06 18.82 -15.20
C LYS A 124 -3.94 17.41 -15.75
N TYR A 125 -4.26 16.39 -14.97
CA TYR A 125 -3.97 14.99 -15.29
C TYR A 125 -5.21 14.11 -15.18
N ASP A 126 -5.25 13.07 -16.00
CA ASP A 126 -6.28 12.06 -15.95
C ASP A 126 -6.05 11.12 -14.76
N TYR A 127 -7.11 10.87 -13.99
CA TYR A 127 -7.09 9.95 -12.87
C TYR A 127 -7.24 8.50 -13.37
N ILE A 128 -6.10 7.80 -13.52
CA ILE A 128 -6.02 6.43 -14.05
C ILE A 128 -5.92 5.36 -12.94
N SER A 129 -6.90 5.34 -12.04
CA SER A 129 -7.04 4.29 -11.03
C SER A 129 -8.47 3.78 -11.01
N GLN A 130 -8.65 2.48 -10.73
CA GLN A 130 -9.99 1.91 -10.59
C GLN A 130 -10.64 2.25 -9.23
N SER A 131 -10.03 3.11 -8.42
CA SER A 131 -10.55 3.55 -7.13
C SER A 131 -11.26 4.90 -7.20
N GLN A 132 -11.88 5.29 -6.09
CA GLN A 132 -12.35 6.65 -5.83
C GLN A 132 -11.66 7.17 -4.58
N VAL A 133 -11.19 8.42 -4.61
CA VAL A 133 -10.49 9.05 -3.48
C VAL A 133 -11.38 10.10 -2.84
N LEU A 134 -11.42 10.11 -1.52
CA LEU A 134 -11.86 11.29 -0.76
C LEU A 134 -10.62 12.10 -0.37
N LEU A 135 -10.56 13.36 -0.79
CA LEU A 135 -9.53 14.32 -0.39
C LEU A 135 -10.19 15.41 0.45
N ALA A 136 -9.64 15.72 1.63
CA ALA A 136 -10.16 16.75 2.52
C ALA A 136 -9.03 17.58 3.14
N ASP A 137 -9.31 18.83 3.53
CA ASP A 137 -8.34 19.70 4.18
C ASP A 137 -8.87 20.32 5.48
N LYS A 138 -7.97 20.94 6.25
CA LYS A 138 -8.28 21.64 7.51
C LYS A 138 -9.19 22.86 7.38
N GLU A 139 -9.38 23.38 6.17
CA GLU A 139 -10.25 24.51 5.88
C GLU A 139 -11.72 24.05 5.76
N GLY A 140 -11.95 22.73 5.71
CA GLY A 140 -13.28 22.14 5.61
C GLY A 140 -13.70 21.86 4.17
N ASN A 141 -12.79 22.01 3.20
CA ASN A 141 -13.06 21.61 1.83
C ASN A 141 -12.86 20.11 1.70
N SER A 142 -13.64 19.47 0.84
CA SER A 142 -13.36 18.12 0.39
C SER A 142 -13.87 17.88 -1.02
N VAL A 143 -13.26 16.91 -1.70
CA VAL A 143 -13.62 16.47 -3.05
C VAL A 143 -13.55 14.96 -3.15
N LEU A 144 -14.42 14.39 -3.98
CA LEU A 144 -14.26 13.03 -4.49
C LEU A 144 -13.57 13.07 -5.84
N ILE A 145 -12.59 12.20 -6.05
CA ILE A 145 -11.83 12.09 -7.30
C ILE A 145 -12.00 10.67 -7.82
N ASN A 146 -12.43 10.54 -9.07
CA ASN A 146 -12.52 9.26 -9.75
C ASN A 146 -12.27 9.42 -11.26
N PRO A 147 -12.18 8.34 -12.05
CA PRO A 147 -11.92 8.43 -13.48
C PRO A 147 -12.96 9.20 -14.30
N LYS A 148 -14.15 9.45 -13.75
CA LYS A 148 -15.22 10.23 -14.40
C LYS A 148 -15.17 11.72 -14.06
N GLY A 149 -14.34 12.13 -13.09
CA GLY A 149 -14.14 13.53 -12.73
C GLY A 149 -14.03 13.79 -11.24
N ILE A 150 -14.20 15.05 -10.87
CA ILE A 150 -14.07 15.55 -9.51
C ILE A 150 -15.42 16.08 -9.02
N ILE A 151 -15.83 15.68 -7.82
CA ILE A 151 -17.09 16.10 -7.19
C ILE A 151 -16.78 16.85 -5.90
N GLU A 152 -17.02 18.15 -5.90
CA GLU A 152 -16.84 18.99 -4.72
C GLU A 152 -17.93 18.76 -3.67
N LYS A 153 -17.56 18.81 -2.39
CA LYS A 153 -18.51 18.70 -1.27
C LYS A 153 -19.59 19.76 -1.34
N LYS A 154 -20.82 19.36 -1.06
CA LYS A 154 -21.96 20.25 -0.83
C LYS A 154 -22.38 20.16 0.63
N GLY A 155 -22.50 21.32 1.28
CA GLY A 155 -22.82 21.39 2.70
C GLY A 155 -21.65 20.94 3.59
N ASP A 156 -22.02 20.35 4.72
CA ASP A 156 -21.11 20.21 5.85
C ASP A 156 -20.32 18.89 5.85
N PHE A 157 -20.73 17.89 5.08
CA PHE A 157 -20.05 16.58 5.03
C PHE A 157 -20.08 15.96 3.63
N GLN A 158 -19.19 14.99 3.40
CA GLN A 158 -19.10 14.22 2.16
C GLN A 158 -18.68 12.79 2.48
N ILE A 159 -19.28 11.82 1.80
CA ILE A 159 -19.06 10.39 2.03
C ILE A 159 -18.47 9.79 0.75
N ASN A 160 -17.46 8.95 0.93
CA ASN A 160 -16.91 8.05 -0.08
C ASN A 160 -17.08 6.62 0.41
N SER A 161 -17.61 5.77 -0.46
CA SER A 161 -17.76 4.35 -0.15
C SER A 161 -17.76 3.54 -1.42
N ASN A 162 -17.25 2.33 -1.33
CA ASN A 162 -17.30 1.33 -2.36
C ASN A 162 -18.30 0.23 -1.98
N CYS A 163 -19.58 0.50 -2.24
CA CYS A 163 -20.60 -0.53 -2.14
C CYS A 163 -20.98 -1.01 -3.53
N ASN A 164 -21.11 -2.33 -3.69
CA ASN A 164 -21.58 -2.91 -4.94
C ASN A 164 -23.00 -2.44 -5.24
N MET A 165 -23.35 -2.42 -6.52
CA MET A 165 -24.73 -2.28 -6.97
C MET A 165 -25.26 -3.68 -7.31
N ILE A 166 -26.25 -4.17 -6.56
CA ILE A 166 -26.98 -5.40 -6.87
C ILE A 166 -28.39 -5.01 -7.30
N ASN A 167 -28.78 -5.36 -8.53
CA ASN A 167 -30.08 -5.04 -9.13
C ASN A 167 -30.44 -3.54 -9.04
N GLY A 168 -29.45 -2.66 -9.24
CA GLY A 168 -29.65 -1.21 -9.18
C GLY A 168 -29.78 -0.63 -7.77
N LYS A 169 -29.55 -1.43 -6.71
CA LYS A 169 -29.51 -0.98 -5.31
C LYS A 169 -28.13 -1.16 -4.70
N LEU A 170 -27.79 -0.29 -3.77
CA LEU A 170 -26.57 -0.41 -2.98
C LEU A 170 -26.64 -1.72 -2.17
N ALA A 171 -25.64 -2.58 -2.33
CA ALA A 171 -25.57 -3.88 -1.66
C ALA A 171 -25.27 -3.78 -0.17
N CYS A 172 -24.96 -2.58 0.32
CA CYS A 172 -24.48 -2.34 1.67
C CYS A 172 -25.03 -1.02 2.20
N ARG A 173 -25.60 -1.04 3.42
CA ARG A 173 -26.22 0.12 4.09
C ARG A 173 -25.24 1.06 4.78
N ARG A 174 -23.95 0.70 4.89
CA ARG A 174 -22.97 1.48 5.68
C ARG A 174 -22.87 2.96 5.27
N PRO A 175 -22.89 3.32 3.98
CA PRO A 175 -22.89 4.73 3.56
C PRO A 175 -24.20 5.44 3.92
N GLU A 176 -25.33 4.72 3.87
CA GLU A 176 -26.64 5.24 4.27
C GLU A 176 -26.66 5.53 5.78
N ILE A 177 -26.17 4.59 6.61
CA ILE A 177 -26.06 4.76 8.07
C ILE A 177 -25.18 5.97 8.40
N ALA A 178 -24.00 6.08 7.78
CA ALA A 178 -23.12 7.24 7.97
C ALA A 178 -23.81 8.54 7.56
N ASN A 179 -24.52 8.54 6.43
CA ASN A 179 -25.27 9.69 5.93
C ASN A 179 -26.40 10.11 6.87
N GLU A 180 -27.24 9.16 7.30
CA GLU A 180 -28.36 9.36 8.23
C GLU A 180 -27.83 10.03 9.51
N MET A 181 -26.86 9.40 10.17
CA MET A 181 -26.26 9.92 11.41
C MET A 181 -25.65 11.31 11.22
N LEU A 182 -24.86 11.51 10.15
CA LEU A 182 -24.25 12.81 9.85
C LEU A 182 -25.31 13.87 9.53
N SER A 183 -26.40 13.53 8.85
CA SER A 183 -27.42 14.50 8.45
C SER A 183 -28.35 14.93 9.60
N GLU A 184 -28.63 14.00 10.53
CA GLU A 184 -29.57 14.20 11.65
C GLU A 184 -28.91 14.84 12.87
N SER A 185 -27.58 14.91 12.91
CA SER A 185 -26.82 15.48 14.03
C SER A 185 -26.16 16.81 13.67
N LYS A 186 -25.93 17.66 14.69
CA LYS A 186 -25.02 18.81 14.60
C LYS A 186 -23.66 18.54 15.23
N GLU A 187 -23.48 17.36 15.83
CA GLU A 187 -22.22 16.97 16.43
C GLU A 187 -21.14 16.72 15.38
N ASN A 188 -19.92 17.13 15.72
CA ASN A 188 -18.72 16.84 14.95
C ASN A 188 -17.54 16.74 15.91
N ASN A 189 -17.48 15.63 16.64
CA ASN A 189 -16.47 15.37 17.66
C ASN A 189 -16.02 13.89 17.58
N ILE A 190 -14.88 13.56 18.19
CA ILE A 190 -14.28 12.22 18.12
C ILE A 190 -15.26 11.12 18.52
N ASN A 191 -16.04 11.29 19.59
CA ASN A 191 -16.96 10.24 20.07
C ASN A 191 -18.11 9.98 19.08
N PHE A 192 -18.65 11.04 18.49
CA PHE A 192 -19.69 10.92 17.48
C PHE A 192 -19.19 10.20 16.22
N LEU A 193 -18.03 10.61 15.69
CA LEU A 193 -17.45 9.98 14.50
C LEU A 193 -17.03 8.53 14.78
N LYS A 194 -16.54 8.25 16.00
CA LYS A 194 -16.25 6.88 16.47
C LYS A 194 -17.51 6.01 16.46
N THR A 195 -18.64 6.52 16.94
CA THR A 195 -19.93 5.81 16.89
C THR A 195 -20.37 5.50 15.46
N ILE A 196 -20.12 6.41 14.51
CA ILE A 196 -20.40 6.15 13.09
C ILE A 196 -19.50 5.02 12.57
N LEU A 197 -18.19 5.07 12.82
CA LEU A 197 -17.25 4.04 12.41
C LEU A 197 -17.61 2.68 13.00
N ASP A 198 -17.96 2.64 14.28
CA ASP A 198 -18.44 1.43 14.95
C ASP A 198 -19.72 0.88 14.34
N LYS A 199 -20.68 1.73 13.96
CA LYS A 199 -21.89 1.26 13.26
C LYS A 199 -21.67 0.86 11.80
N THR A 200 -20.51 1.18 11.23
CA THR A 200 -20.21 0.99 9.81
C THR A 200 -18.94 0.17 9.57
N HIS A 201 -18.45 -0.55 10.58
CA HIS A 201 -17.39 -1.51 10.38
C HIS A 201 -17.96 -2.79 9.75
N GLN A 202 -17.07 -3.64 9.24
CA GLN A 202 -17.44 -4.92 8.67
C GLN A 202 -16.69 -6.06 9.34
N GLU A 203 -17.41 -7.12 9.71
CA GLU A 203 -16.85 -8.37 10.23
C GLU A 203 -17.07 -9.50 9.21
N GLY A 204 -16.14 -10.47 9.11
CA GLY A 204 -16.29 -11.65 8.26
C GLY A 204 -15.01 -12.04 7.52
N GLU A 205 -15.13 -12.39 6.23
CA GLU A 205 -13.95 -12.66 5.40
C GLU A 205 -13.17 -11.38 5.06
N LEU A 206 -13.91 -10.30 4.73
CA LEU A 206 -13.38 -8.96 4.63
C LEU A 206 -13.70 -8.21 5.91
N ASN A 207 -12.66 -7.79 6.65
CA ASN A 207 -12.81 -7.13 7.94
C ASN A 207 -12.34 -5.68 7.84
N THR A 208 -12.95 -4.79 8.62
CA THR A 208 -12.33 -3.51 8.98
C THR A 208 -11.07 -3.77 9.82
N LEU A 209 -9.92 -3.64 9.20
CA LEU A 209 -8.62 -3.92 9.83
C LEU A 209 -8.24 -2.84 10.83
N TYR A 210 -8.54 -1.59 10.50
CA TYR A 210 -8.40 -0.45 11.39
C TYR A 210 -9.36 0.65 10.99
N SER A 211 -9.61 1.56 11.93
CA SER A 211 -10.37 2.77 11.69
C SER A 211 -9.55 3.99 12.07
N THR A 212 -9.69 5.07 11.32
CA THR A 212 -9.03 6.35 11.62
C THR A 212 -10.04 7.47 11.79
N ILE A 213 -9.73 8.40 12.68
CA ILE A 213 -10.32 9.74 12.74
C ILE A 213 -9.17 10.74 12.70
N CYS A 214 -9.10 11.54 11.65
CA CYS A 214 -8.09 12.57 11.42
C CYS A 214 -8.67 13.93 11.81
N ASP A 215 -8.16 14.54 12.88
CA ASP A 215 -8.37 15.95 13.19
C ASP A 215 -7.47 16.79 12.28
N LEU A 216 -8.06 17.29 11.19
CA LEU A 216 -7.31 17.97 10.13
C LEU A 216 -6.75 19.32 10.61
N LYS A 217 -7.38 19.95 11.61
CA LYS A 217 -6.91 21.22 12.17
C LYS A 217 -5.78 21.04 13.16
N LYS A 218 -5.89 20.04 14.04
CA LYS A 218 -4.89 19.80 15.09
C LYS A 218 -3.72 18.93 14.60
N GLY A 219 -3.87 18.24 13.47
CA GLY A 219 -2.85 17.32 12.96
C GLY A 219 -2.72 16.08 13.84
N ILE A 220 -3.86 15.54 14.31
CA ILE A 220 -3.91 14.37 15.18
C ILE A 220 -4.69 13.27 14.47
N ILE A 221 -4.17 12.04 14.48
CA ILE A 221 -4.87 10.86 13.99
C ILE A 221 -5.19 9.96 15.19
N TYR A 222 -6.45 9.59 15.33
CA TYR A 222 -6.92 8.59 16.29
C TYR A 222 -7.14 7.29 15.54
N VAL A 223 -6.44 6.24 15.94
CA VAL A 223 -6.47 4.93 15.28
C VAL A 223 -7.05 3.88 16.23
N TYR A 224 -7.94 3.04 15.69
CA TYR A 224 -8.56 1.91 16.36
C TYR A 224 -8.25 0.65 15.55
N LEU A 225 -7.89 -0.45 16.21
CA LEU A 225 -7.49 -1.69 15.53
C LEU A 225 -8.63 -2.70 15.60
N PHE A 226 -8.97 -3.30 14.45
CA PHE A 226 -9.80 -4.51 14.36
C PHE A 226 -11.09 -4.47 15.19
N HIS A 227 -11.91 -3.45 14.93
CA HIS A 227 -13.21 -3.18 15.59
C HIS A 227 -13.14 -2.86 17.09
N ASP A 228 -11.95 -2.76 17.70
CA ASP A 228 -11.81 -2.29 19.07
C ASP A 228 -11.82 -0.76 19.15
N TYR A 229 -13.01 -0.19 19.37
CA TYR A 229 -13.22 1.24 19.57
C TYR A 229 -12.99 1.72 21.02
N ASN A 230 -12.48 0.86 21.91
CA ASN A 230 -12.14 1.21 23.28
C ASN A 230 -10.65 1.56 23.43
N THR A 231 -9.78 0.90 22.66
CA THR A 231 -8.34 1.17 22.67
C THR A 231 -7.96 2.11 21.53
N VAL A 232 -7.33 3.24 21.86
CA VAL A 232 -6.94 4.24 20.85
C VAL A 232 -5.42 4.42 20.82
N TYR A 233 -4.84 4.32 19.62
CA TYR A 233 -3.51 4.81 19.34
C TYR A 233 -3.61 6.23 18.78
N LYS A 234 -2.96 7.20 19.42
CA LYS A 234 -2.98 8.62 19.01
C LYS A 234 -1.66 9.01 18.39
N ILE A 235 -1.72 9.56 17.18
CA ILE A 235 -0.58 10.05 16.43
C ILE A 235 -0.69 11.57 16.35
N ASP A 236 0.22 12.27 17.03
CA ASP A 236 0.44 13.71 16.80
C ASP A 236 1.47 13.87 15.69
N LEU A 237 1.06 14.35 14.52
CA LEU A 237 1.93 14.46 13.35
C LEU A 237 3.18 15.28 13.68
N LYS A 238 3.04 16.41 14.37
CA LYS A 238 4.16 17.31 14.66
C LYS A 238 5.17 16.65 15.59
N ALA A 239 4.72 15.87 16.57
CA ALA A 239 5.60 15.13 17.48
C ALA A 239 6.27 13.95 16.75
N GLU A 240 5.50 13.16 16.02
CA GLU A 240 5.96 11.93 15.38
C GLU A 240 6.90 12.19 14.20
N LEU A 241 6.69 13.25 13.43
CA LEU A 241 7.52 13.60 12.26
C LEU A 241 8.91 14.13 12.65
N LYS A 242 9.07 14.64 13.88
CA LYS A 242 10.39 15.04 14.42
C LYS A 242 11.31 13.85 14.72
N LYS A 243 10.75 12.65 14.87
CA LYS A 243 11.53 11.42 15.16
C LYS A 243 12.23 10.87 13.92
N GLY A 244 12.07 11.50 12.76
CA GLY A 244 12.67 11.04 11.51
C GLY A 244 11.83 10.00 10.79
N TYR A 245 12.37 9.52 9.68
CA TYR A 245 11.74 8.50 8.86
C TYR A 245 11.69 7.17 9.61
N ARG A 246 10.55 6.48 9.51
CA ARG A 246 10.40 5.09 9.99
C ARG A 246 9.15 4.44 9.43
N ILE A 247 9.17 3.12 9.41
CA ILE A 247 8.03 2.26 9.14
C ILE A 247 7.76 1.43 10.41
N GLU A 248 6.50 1.33 10.80
CA GLU A 248 6.04 0.58 11.95
C GLU A 248 4.90 -0.36 11.54
N ASN A 249 4.80 -1.50 12.22
CA ASN A 249 3.61 -2.35 12.13
C ASN A 249 2.51 -1.73 12.99
N LEU A 250 1.33 -1.51 12.43
CA LEU A 250 0.22 -0.85 13.14
C LEU A 250 -0.17 -1.62 14.41
N ALA A 251 -0.18 -2.95 14.34
CA ALA A 251 -0.61 -3.79 15.44
C ALA A 251 0.32 -3.72 16.67
N ASP A 252 1.58 -3.33 16.51
CA ASP A 252 2.56 -3.20 17.61
C ASP A 252 2.16 -2.09 18.61
N HIS A 253 1.25 -1.20 18.24
CA HIS A 253 0.77 -0.08 19.07
C HIS A 253 -0.46 -0.42 19.92
N PHE A 254 -0.94 -1.66 19.87
CA PHE A 254 -2.14 -2.12 20.56
C PHE A 254 -1.83 -3.29 21.49
N PRO A 255 -2.59 -3.46 22.58
CA PRO A 255 -2.49 -4.66 23.40
C PRO A 255 -2.86 -5.90 22.58
N PRO A 256 -2.29 -7.07 22.90
CA PRO A 256 -2.65 -8.32 22.25
C PRO A 256 -4.16 -8.59 22.31
N SER A 257 -4.73 -9.01 21.18
CA SER A 257 -6.14 -9.41 21.06
C SER A 257 -6.21 -10.78 20.41
N PHE A 258 -6.91 -11.72 21.05
CA PHE A 258 -7.11 -13.06 20.50
C PHE A 258 -7.75 -13.01 19.10
N ALA A 259 -8.68 -12.07 18.87
CA ALA A 259 -9.36 -11.93 17.59
C ALA A 259 -8.38 -11.55 16.47
N TYR A 260 -7.57 -10.51 16.68
CA TYR A 260 -6.57 -10.07 15.69
C TYR A 260 -5.44 -11.09 15.52
N GLU A 261 -4.98 -11.71 16.60
CA GLU A 261 -3.97 -12.77 16.54
C GLU A 261 -4.47 -13.98 15.74
N SER A 262 -5.70 -14.42 15.97
CA SER A 262 -6.29 -15.53 15.23
C SER A 262 -6.44 -15.19 13.74
N PHE A 263 -6.91 -13.98 13.43
CA PHE A 263 -7.00 -13.49 12.05
C PHE A 263 -5.64 -13.46 11.36
N SER A 264 -4.63 -12.87 12.00
CA SER A 264 -3.30 -12.70 11.43
C SER A 264 -2.51 -14.01 11.32
N LYS A 265 -2.56 -14.91 12.32
CA LYS A 265 -1.87 -16.21 12.32
C LYS A 265 -2.33 -17.14 11.20
N ASN A 266 -3.58 -17.01 10.76
CA ASN A 266 -4.14 -17.82 9.68
C ASN A 266 -3.83 -17.27 8.27
N HIS A 267 -3.20 -16.09 8.17
CA HIS A 267 -2.86 -15.48 6.90
C HIS A 267 -1.54 -16.03 6.32
N ALA A 268 -1.45 -16.17 4.99
CA ALA A 268 -0.28 -16.73 4.31
C ALA A 268 1.02 -15.94 4.56
N LEU A 269 0.91 -14.63 4.84
CA LEU A 269 2.05 -13.76 5.15
C LEU A 269 2.56 -13.90 6.59
N TYR A 270 1.89 -14.67 7.46
CA TYR A 270 2.28 -14.75 8.88
C TYR A 270 3.73 -15.25 9.08
N LEU A 271 4.18 -16.22 8.28
CA LEU A 271 5.57 -16.70 8.37
C LEU A 271 6.56 -15.60 7.99
N LYS A 272 6.30 -14.84 6.93
CA LYS A 272 7.10 -13.67 6.52
C LYS A 272 7.18 -12.65 7.67
N GLU A 273 6.06 -12.32 8.29
CA GLU A 273 6.00 -11.37 9.41
C GLU A 273 6.71 -11.89 10.67
N SER A 274 6.63 -13.19 10.94
CA SER A 274 7.37 -13.83 12.03
C SER A 274 8.88 -13.75 11.83
N ILE A 275 9.36 -13.92 10.58
CA ILE A 275 10.77 -13.72 10.23
C ILE A 275 11.18 -12.26 10.48
N PHE A 276 10.37 -11.28 10.07
CA PHE A 276 10.63 -9.86 10.33
C PHE A 276 10.68 -9.52 11.82
N GLN A 277 9.81 -10.13 12.62
CA GLN A 277 9.84 -9.96 14.07
C GLN A 277 11.16 -10.50 14.66
N GLU A 278 11.60 -11.70 14.23
CA GLU A 278 12.91 -12.21 14.65
C GLU A 278 14.09 -11.34 14.18
N MET A 279 14.01 -10.77 12.98
CA MET A 279 15.02 -9.82 12.49
C MET A 279 15.11 -8.57 13.37
N LYS A 280 13.96 -8.05 13.82
CA LYS A 280 13.88 -6.90 14.73
C LYS A 280 14.53 -7.21 16.08
N ASP A 281 14.32 -8.42 16.59
CA ASP A 281 14.77 -8.82 17.93
C ASP A 281 16.24 -9.28 17.97
N LYS A 282 16.70 -9.97 16.90
CA LYS A 282 18.00 -10.67 16.88
C LYS A 282 18.96 -10.17 15.80
N GLY A 283 18.54 -9.22 14.98
CA GLY A 283 19.34 -8.63 13.90
C GLY A 283 19.12 -9.31 12.55
N MET A 284 18.93 -8.50 11.51
CA MET A 284 18.56 -8.92 10.15
C MET A 284 19.52 -9.95 9.53
N GLU A 285 20.83 -9.68 9.59
CA GLU A 285 21.86 -10.48 8.92
C GLU A 285 21.88 -11.92 9.41
N SER A 286 21.97 -12.11 10.73
CA SER A 286 22.04 -13.44 11.34
C SER A 286 20.78 -14.28 11.09
N ILE A 287 19.62 -13.64 11.06
CA ILE A 287 18.33 -14.30 10.84
C ILE A 287 18.19 -14.77 9.38
N ILE A 288 18.63 -13.96 8.41
CA ILE A 288 18.60 -14.35 7.00
C ILE A 288 19.47 -15.57 6.76
N ASP A 289 20.71 -15.54 7.25
CA ASP A 289 21.66 -16.64 7.06
C ASP A 289 21.12 -17.94 7.68
N ARG A 290 20.51 -17.84 8.89
CA ARG A 290 19.85 -18.97 9.55
C ARG A 290 18.72 -19.56 8.70
N TYR A 291 17.80 -18.74 8.19
CA TYR A 291 16.66 -19.25 7.42
C TYR A 291 17.05 -19.79 6.04
N ILE A 292 18.07 -19.21 5.39
CA ILE A 292 18.64 -19.77 4.17
C ILE A 292 19.22 -21.17 4.44
N GLU A 293 19.96 -21.34 5.53
CA GLU A 293 20.54 -22.64 5.90
C GLU A 293 19.46 -23.66 6.32
N GLU A 294 18.41 -23.21 7.03
CA GLU A 294 17.27 -24.04 7.37
C GLU A 294 16.53 -24.54 6.13
N SER A 295 16.32 -23.67 5.14
CA SER A 295 15.69 -24.05 3.87
C SER A 295 16.55 -25.05 3.09
N ARG A 296 17.88 -24.86 3.10
CA ARG A 296 18.85 -25.76 2.46
C ARG A 296 18.88 -27.16 3.07
N THR A 297 18.87 -27.27 4.39
CA THR A 297 19.09 -28.54 5.11
C THR A 297 17.83 -29.33 5.39
N SER A 298 16.66 -28.67 5.41
CA SER A 298 15.38 -29.30 5.76
C SER A 298 14.24 -29.02 4.76
N PRO A 299 14.45 -29.16 3.43
CA PRO A 299 13.48 -28.73 2.42
C PRO A 299 12.15 -29.49 2.52
N SER A 300 12.15 -30.76 2.94
CA SER A 300 10.92 -31.55 3.10
C SER A 300 10.11 -31.20 4.34
N LYS A 301 10.71 -30.54 5.35
CA LYS A 301 10.04 -30.16 6.60
C LYS A 301 9.39 -28.78 6.50
N ASN A 302 9.95 -27.88 5.69
CA ASN A 302 9.53 -26.48 5.64
C ASN A 302 9.20 -26.01 4.21
N LYS A 303 8.26 -26.70 3.53
CA LYS A 303 7.85 -26.38 2.15
C LYS A 303 7.37 -24.94 1.90
N ASN A 304 7.04 -24.20 2.97
CA ASN A 304 6.59 -22.81 2.90
C ASN A 304 7.71 -21.78 3.10
N LEU A 305 8.94 -22.21 3.42
CA LEU A 305 10.03 -21.31 3.77
C LEU A 305 10.58 -20.57 2.56
N ASP A 306 10.78 -21.22 1.42
CA ASP A 306 11.24 -20.53 0.20
C ASP A 306 10.26 -19.46 -0.30
N PRO A 307 8.93 -19.73 -0.39
CA PRO A 307 7.95 -18.68 -0.65
C PRO A 307 8.00 -17.53 0.38
N ALA A 308 8.14 -17.85 1.67
CA ALA A 308 8.24 -16.81 2.71
C ALA A 308 9.53 -15.99 2.59
N LEU A 309 10.65 -16.61 2.25
CA LEU A 309 11.92 -15.94 1.99
C LEU A 309 11.83 -15.01 0.76
N LEU A 310 11.15 -15.44 -0.30
CA LEU A 310 10.88 -14.57 -1.44
C LEU A 310 10.08 -13.33 -1.01
N GLU A 311 9.02 -13.51 -0.23
CA GLU A 311 8.24 -12.39 0.31
C GLU A 311 9.06 -11.47 1.23
N VAL A 312 9.97 -12.04 2.04
CA VAL A 312 10.92 -11.25 2.86
C VAL A 312 11.83 -10.41 1.95
N ALA A 313 12.41 -10.99 0.91
CA ALA A 313 13.28 -10.26 -0.02
C ALA A 313 12.53 -9.12 -0.72
N LEU A 314 11.31 -9.39 -1.22
CA LEU A 314 10.48 -8.36 -1.86
C LEU A 314 10.09 -7.25 -0.89
N GLN A 315 9.78 -7.59 0.36
CA GLN A 315 9.46 -6.61 1.39
C GLN A 315 10.65 -5.74 1.79
N LEU A 316 11.86 -6.31 1.88
CA LEU A 316 13.09 -5.56 2.13
C LEU A 316 13.38 -4.55 1.00
N ILE A 317 13.17 -4.95 -0.26
CA ILE A 317 13.28 -4.02 -1.41
C ILE A 317 12.25 -2.90 -1.29
N LYS A 318 10.99 -3.21 -0.94
CA LYS A 318 9.93 -2.20 -0.76
C LYS A 318 10.28 -1.21 0.36
N TYR A 319 10.80 -1.68 1.50
CA TYR A 319 11.23 -0.81 2.60
C TYR A 319 12.41 0.08 2.21
N SER A 320 13.41 -0.49 1.54
CA SER A 320 14.55 0.29 1.06
C SER A 320 14.10 1.34 0.04
N TRP A 321 13.30 0.95 -0.96
CA TRP A 321 12.76 1.89 -1.92
C TRP A 321 11.99 3.03 -1.26
N ASN A 322 11.09 2.70 -0.32
CA ASN A 322 10.26 3.68 0.36
C ASN A 322 11.12 4.73 1.08
N GLU A 323 12.15 4.30 1.81
CA GLU A 323 13.09 5.17 2.52
C GLU A 323 13.84 6.11 1.57
N HIS A 324 14.40 5.55 0.49
CA HIS A 324 15.18 6.33 -0.49
C HIS A 324 14.34 7.16 -1.47
N ASN A 325 13.01 6.97 -1.47
CA ASN A 325 12.06 7.70 -2.32
C ASN A 325 11.03 8.50 -1.51
N ASN A 326 11.42 8.95 -0.30
CA ASN A 326 10.66 9.87 0.54
C ASN A 326 9.29 9.37 1.00
N GLY A 327 9.08 8.05 1.06
CA GLY A 327 7.81 7.46 1.46
C GLY A 327 6.92 6.97 0.31
N SER A 328 7.39 7.03 -0.94
CA SER A 328 6.62 6.54 -2.08
C SER A 328 6.53 5.01 -2.10
N MET A 329 5.49 4.48 -2.73
CA MET A 329 5.46 3.06 -3.07
C MET A 329 6.56 2.71 -4.10
N TRP A 330 6.86 1.41 -4.22
CA TRP A 330 7.79 0.90 -5.23
C TRP A 330 7.16 0.92 -6.62
N ASP A 331 7.18 2.08 -7.28
CA ASP A 331 6.54 2.32 -8.58
C ASP A 331 6.98 1.33 -9.69
N TYR A 332 8.21 0.80 -9.59
CA TYR A 332 8.69 -0.29 -10.47
C TYR A 332 7.82 -1.55 -10.35
N TRP A 333 7.36 -1.88 -9.14
CA TRP A 333 6.47 -3.02 -8.91
C TRP A 333 5.18 -2.91 -9.73
N PHE A 334 4.66 -1.70 -9.87
CA PHE A 334 3.41 -1.38 -10.57
C PHE A 334 3.62 -0.96 -12.03
N SER A 335 4.84 -1.12 -12.56
CA SER A 335 5.19 -0.75 -13.94
C SER A 335 4.88 0.71 -14.29
N LYS A 336 4.92 1.61 -13.29
CA LYS A 336 4.66 3.05 -13.50
C LYS A 336 5.86 3.69 -14.19
N PRO A 337 5.66 4.65 -15.11
CA PRO A 337 6.76 5.30 -15.84
C PRO A 337 7.89 5.87 -14.96
N LEU A 338 7.58 6.47 -13.81
CA LEU A 338 8.59 6.96 -12.86
C LEU A 338 9.32 5.83 -12.10
N GLY A 339 8.73 4.65 -12.03
CA GLY A 339 9.33 3.47 -11.38
C GLY A 339 10.59 2.95 -12.09
N TYR A 340 10.79 3.33 -13.34
CA TYR A 340 11.98 2.99 -14.13
C TYR A 340 13.11 4.03 -14.00
N GLU A 341 12.89 5.13 -13.27
CA GLU A 341 13.92 6.14 -12.96
C GLU A 341 14.71 5.72 -11.71
N ILE A 342 15.43 4.60 -11.83
CA ILE A 342 16.12 3.95 -10.71
C ILE A 342 17.39 4.72 -10.35
N LYS A 343 17.46 5.22 -9.12
CA LYS A 343 18.64 5.85 -8.54
C LYS A 343 19.53 4.81 -7.87
N GLN A 344 20.84 5.06 -7.91
CA GLN A 344 21.80 4.23 -7.22
C GLN A 344 21.92 4.62 -5.74
N TYR A 345 21.90 3.62 -4.87
CA TYR A 345 22.13 3.79 -3.44
C TYR A 345 22.62 2.48 -2.80
N LYS A 346 23.13 2.58 -1.57
CA LYS A 346 23.51 1.43 -0.75
C LYS A 346 22.59 1.34 0.45
N ASP A 347 22.10 0.14 0.73
CA ASP A 347 21.20 -0.13 1.84
C ASP A 347 21.35 -1.60 2.26
N PRO A 348 21.60 -1.89 3.55
CA PRO A 348 21.70 -3.26 4.04
C PRO A 348 20.48 -4.12 3.69
N LYS A 349 19.27 -3.52 3.56
CA LYS A 349 18.05 -4.23 3.15
C LYS A 349 18.15 -4.78 1.73
N ILE A 350 18.84 -4.06 0.82
CA ILE A 350 19.07 -4.51 -0.56
C ILE A 350 20.10 -5.65 -0.58
N ASP A 351 21.17 -5.55 0.21
CA ASP A 351 22.19 -6.61 0.31
C ASP A 351 21.57 -7.90 0.88
N ALA A 352 20.74 -7.77 1.92
CA ALA A 352 19.94 -8.83 2.49
C ALA A 352 19.00 -9.50 1.48
N ALA A 353 18.23 -8.71 0.73
CA ALA A 353 17.35 -9.21 -0.33
C ALA A 353 18.14 -9.93 -1.43
N GLN A 354 19.30 -9.41 -1.81
CA GLN A 354 20.17 -10.00 -2.83
C GLN A 354 20.62 -11.42 -2.45
N ARG A 355 21.04 -11.64 -1.20
CA ARG A 355 21.46 -12.97 -0.72
C ARG A 355 20.32 -13.97 -0.83
N ILE A 356 19.13 -13.59 -0.35
CA ILE A 356 17.95 -14.46 -0.41
C ILE A 356 17.63 -14.81 -1.86
N LEU A 357 17.55 -13.81 -2.75
CA LEU A 357 17.20 -14.02 -4.16
C LEU A 357 18.27 -14.80 -4.91
N THR A 358 19.55 -14.64 -4.56
CA THR A 358 20.65 -15.42 -5.13
C THR A 358 20.54 -16.88 -4.71
N TYR A 359 20.25 -17.14 -3.43
CA TYR A 359 19.97 -18.49 -2.94
C TYR A 359 18.79 -19.12 -3.69
N LEU A 360 17.66 -18.42 -3.75
CA LEU A 360 16.45 -18.91 -4.41
C LEU A 360 16.66 -19.15 -5.92
N SER A 361 17.38 -18.24 -6.60
CA SER A 361 17.65 -18.34 -8.04
C SER A 361 18.65 -19.45 -8.39
N ALA A 362 19.52 -19.84 -7.45
CA ALA A 362 20.45 -20.95 -7.62
C ALA A 362 19.79 -22.33 -7.45
N GLN A 363 18.57 -22.39 -6.91
CA GLN A 363 17.82 -23.63 -6.83
C GLN A 363 17.33 -24.06 -8.21
N ASN A 364 17.28 -25.37 -8.46
CA ASN A 364 16.67 -25.91 -9.68
C ASN A 364 15.16 -25.68 -9.65
N ASN A 365 14.70 -24.53 -10.17
CA ASN A 365 13.29 -24.20 -10.24
C ASN A 365 12.66 -24.82 -11.50
N PRO A 366 11.69 -25.76 -11.37
CA PRO A 366 11.01 -26.33 -12.52
C PRO A 366 10.07 -25.33 -13.22
N ASP A 367 9.73 -24.21 -12.57
CA ASP A 367 8.94 -23.13 -13.14
C ASP A 367 9.85 -22.05 -13.74
N SER A 368 9.92 -22.04 -15.08
CA SER A 368 10.71 -21.07 -15.83
C SER A 368 10.21 -19.63 -15.68
N LYS A 369 8.90 -19.40 -15.44
CA LYS A 369 8.37 -18.04 -15.23
C LYS A 369 8.87 -17.48 -13.90
N MET A 370 8.85 -18.29 -12.86
CA MET A 370 9.40 -17.91 -11.55
C MET A 370 10.91 -17.68 -11.64
N GLN A 371 11.66 -18.54 -12.33
CA GLN A 371 13.10 -18.33 -12.53
C GLN A 371 13.40 -17.00 -13.24
N ASN A 372 12.64 -16.68 -14.29
CA ASN A 372 12.80 -15.42 -15.03
C ASN A 372 12.42 -14.19 -14.19
N PHE A 373 11.41 -14.30 -13.33
CA PHE A 373 11.10 -13.28 -12.34
C PHE A 373 12.25 -13.07 -11.33
N LEU A 374 12.89 -14.14 -10.84
CA LEU A 374 14.04 -14.00 -9.95
C LEU A 374 15.21 -13.28 -10.64
N TYR A 375 15.49 -13.58 -11.91
CA TYR A 375 16.48 -12.84 -12.70
C TYR A 375 16.12 -11.36 -12.81
N GLU A 376 14.86 -11.04 -13.06
CA GLU A 376 14.40 -9.65 -13.14
C GLU A 376 14.65 -8.88 -11.83
N ILE A 377 14.24 -9.44 -10.69
CA ILE A 377 14.38 -8.76 -9.39
C ILE A 377 15.85 -8.66 -8.99
N LEU A 378 16.68 -9.67 -9.28
CA LEU A 378 18.14 -9.57 -9.13
C LEU A 378 18.72 -8.49 -10.06
N GLY A 379 18.19 -8.35 -11.27
CA GLY A 379 18.56 -7.28 -12.20
C GLY A 379 18.26 -5.89 -11.62
N PHE A 380 17.07 -5.72 -11.04
CA PHE A 380 16.69 -4.50 -10.32
C PHE A 380 17.65 -4.16 -9.18
N ILE A 381 17.95 -5.14 -8.32
CA ILE A 381 18.89 -4.98 -7.20
C ILE A 381 20.27 -4.53 -7.70
N ASN A 382 20.80 -5.20 -8.73
CA ASN A 382 22.10 -4.86 -9.27
C ASN A 382 22.12 -3.46 -9.90
N LEU A 383 21.01 -3.02 -10.50
CA LEU A 383 20.89 -1.67 -11.03
C LEU A 383 20.90 -0.62 -9.90
N VAL A 384 20.15 -0.85 -8.81
CA VAL A 384 20.18 -0.02 -7.60
C VAL A 384 21.59 0.05 -6.99
N GLN A 385 22.31 -1.06 -6.96
CA GLN A 385 23.66 -1.13 -6.40
C GLN A 385 24.76 -0.58 -7.32
N GLY A 386 24.44 -0.24 -8.58
CA GLY A 386 25.38 0.29 -9.57
C GLY A 386 26.09 -0.74 -10.45
N ASN A 387 25.74 -2.03 -10.35
CA ASN A 387 26.32 -3.13 -11.11
C ASN A 387 25.67 -3.26 -12.50
N ASN A 388 25.79 -2.22 -13.33
CA ASN A 388 25.04 -2.07 -14.59
C ASN A 388 25.25 -3.22 -15.60
N ASN A 389 26.43 -3.84 -15.65
CA ASN A 389 26.68 -4.94 -16.58
C ASN A 389 25.94 -6.21 -16.14
N LEU A 390 26.06 -6.59 -14.87
CA LEU A 390 25.34 -7.73 -14.32
C LEU A 390 23.81 -7.52 -14.36
N ALA A 391 23.35 -6.29 -14.09
CA ALA A 391 21.93 -5.94 -14.22
C ALA A 391 21.43 -6.20 -15.65
N ARG A 392 22.19 -5.78 -16.68
CA ARG A 392 21.85 -6.01 -18.08
C ARG A 392 21.73 -7.50 -18.39
N ASP A 393 22.76 -8.28 -18.04
CA ASP A 393 22.78 -9.72 -18.29
C ASP A 393 21.59 -10.43 -17.64
N LEU A 394 21.21 -10.02 -16.43
CA LEU A 394 20.05 -10.55 -15.71
C LEU A 394 18.73 -10.17 -16.37
N TYR A 395 18.56 -8.93 -16.82
CA TYR A 395 17.36 -8.53 -17.56
C TYR A 395 17.25 -9.24 -18.91
N GLU A 396 18.35 -9.41 -19.65
CA GLU A 396 18.38 -10.16 -20.90
C GLU A 396 17.97 -11.62 -20.68
N LYS A 397 18.48 -12.27 -19.62
CA LYS A 397 18.03 -13.62 -19.20
C LYS A 397 16.54 -13.63 -18.86
N ALA A 398 16.08 -12.67 -18.07
CA ALA A 398 14.70 -12.60 -17.60
C ALA A 398 13.67 -12.50 -18.73
N ILE A 399 14.01 -11.90 -19.88
CA ILE A 399 13.09 -11.73 -21.00
C ILE A 399 13.43 -12.58 -22.23
N HIS A 400 14.45 -13.45 -22.15
CA HIS A 400 14.99 -14.19 -23.29
C HIS A 400 13.92 -15.04 -24.00
N ASN A 401 13.06 -15.71 -23.23
CA ASN A 401 11.95 -16.50 -23.76
C ASN A 401 10.60 -15.94 -23.29
N PRO A 402 9.90 -15.16 -24.13
CA PRO A 402 8.62 -14.55 -23.78
C PRO A 402 7.52 -15.53 -23.34
N GLU A 403 7.46 -16.74 -23.89
CA GLU A 403 6.45 -17.74 -23.53
C GLU A 403 6.64 -18.28 -22.10
N GLN A 404 7.89 -18.27 -21.64
CA GLN A 404 8.32 -18.73 -20.33
C GLN A 404 8.51 -17.57 -19.33
N THR A 405 7.93 -16.40 -19.60
CA THR A 405 8.10 -15.22 -18.75
C THR A 405 6.74 -14.62 -18.38
N TYR A 406 6.60 -14.10 -17.16
CA TYR A 406 5.40 -13.33 -16.82
C TYR A 406 5.30 -12.06 -17.67
N ASN A 407 4.09 -11.68 -18.08
CA ASN A 407 3.91 -10.49 -18.91
C ASN A 407 4.47 -9.22 -18.23
N VAL A 408 4.28 -9.08 -16.91
CA VAL A 408 4.83 -7.93 -16.15
C VAL A 408 6.36 -7.89 -16.20
N THR A 409 7.02 -9.05 -16.06
CA THR A 409 8.48 -9.17 -16.17
C THR A 409 8.97 -8.80 -17.57
N LEU A 410 8.24 -9.21 -18.62
CA LEU A 410 8.57 -8.80 -19.99
C LEU A 410 8.47 -7.29 -20.20
N VAL A 411 7.39 -6.67 -19.69
CA VAL A 411 7.17 -5.23 -19.83
C VAL A 411 8.28 -4.46 -19.13
N ARG A 412 8.56 -4.77 -17.86
CA ARG A 412 9.57 -4.05 -17.08
C ARG A 412 10.98 -4.31 -17.60
N GLY A 413 11.32 -5.55 -17.94
CA GLY A 413 12.64 -5.91 -18.47
C GLY A 413 12.94 -5.23 -19.81
N LYS A 414 11.96 -5.19 -20.74
CA LYS A 414 12.12 -4.47 -22.02
C LYS A 414 12.33 -2.98 -21.82
N GLU A 415 11.55 -2.36 -20.93
CA GLU A 415 11.66 -0.92 -20.66
C GLU A 415 13.02 -0.56 -20.02
N ILE A 416 13.52 -1.36 -19.07
CA ILE A 416 14.85 -1.13 -18.49
C ILE A 416 15.94 -1.30 -19.54
N LEU A 417 15.95 -2.37 -20.33
CA LEU A 417 16.97 -2.59 -21.35
C LEU A 417 16.97 -1.48 -22.41
N LYS A 418 15.80 -0.99 -22.81
CA LYS A 418 15.67 0.17 -23.69
C LYS A 418 16.38 1.40 -23.10
N ARG A 419 16.06 1.77 -21.86
CA ARG A 419 16.69 2.92 -21.17
C ARG A 419 18.20 2.75 -21.00
N MET A 420 18.66 1.55 -20.71
CA MET A 420 20.10 1.25 -20.59
C MET A 420 20.86 1.39 -21.92
N ASN A 421 20.18 1.26 -23.05
CA ASN A 421 20.77 1.47 -24.38
C ASN A 421 20.74 2.94 -24.78
N ASP A 422 19.67 3.66 -24.44
CA ASP A 422 19.55 5.10 -24.71
C ASP A 422 20.61 5.93 -23.95
N LEU A 423 21.05 5.49 -22.77
CA LEU A 423 22.12 6.13 -21.99
C LEU A 423 23.54 5.95 -22.57
N LYS A 424 23.72 5.11 -23.61
CA LYS A 424 25.00 4.89 -24.29
C LYS A 424 25.19 5.79 -25.53
N GLN A 425 24.14 6.48 -25.98
CA GLN A 425 24.17 7.47 -27.05
C GLN A 425 24.27 8.87 -26.44
#